data_AF-W2NJ36-F1
#
_entry.id   AF-W2NJ36-F1
#
_cell.length_a   1.000
_cell.length_b   1.000
_cell.length_c   1.000
_cell.angle_alpha   90.00
_cell.angle_beta   90.00
_cell.angle_gamma   90.00
#
_symmetry.space_group_name_H-M   'P 1'
#
loop_
_entity.id
_entity.type
_entity.pdbx_description
1 polymer ?
#
loop_
_entity_poly.entity_id
_entity_poly.type
_entity_poly.pdbx_seq_one_letter_code
_entity_poly.pdbx_strand_id
1 'polypeptide(L)' 'MSPANTFSNKKVCNFYFKPVLDYQDEPTGWFRCRCTKTRNQDPKTGYTNLMSH' A
#
# COMPACT_ATOMS: atom_id res chain seq x y z
N MET A 1 0.82 -28.36 11.30
CA MET A 1 1.06 -26.96 11.69
C MET A 1 0.23 -26.07 10.78
N SER A 2 -0.79 -25.40 11.31
CA SER A 2 -1.53 -24.37 10.56
C SER A 2 -0.53 -23.37 9.98
N PRO A 3 -0.69 -22.90 8.72
CA PRO A 3 0.23 -21.91 8.19
C PRO A 3 0.17 -20.73 9.15
N ALA A 4 1.31 -20.36 9.73
CA ALA A 4 1.39 -19.15 10.53
C ALA A 4 0.77 -18.04 9.68
N ASN A 5 -0.34 -17.47 10.14
CA ASN A 5 -0.93 -16.27 9.56
C ASN A 5 0.02 -15.11 9.88
N THR A 6 1.24 -15.17 9.33
CA THR A 6 2.23 -14.13 9.46
C THR A 6 1.70 -12.98 8.62
N PHE A 7 1.08 -12.02 9.30
CA PHE A 7 0.69 -10.74 8.73
C PHE A 7 1.98 -10.04 8.31
N SER A 8 2.43 -10.30 7.08
CA SER A 8 3.56 -9.57 6.53
C SER A 8 3.14 -8.12 6.30
N ASN A 9 4.05 -7.18 6.49
CA ASN A 9 3.81 -5.76 6.21
C ASN A 9 3.25 -5.56 4.79
N LYS A 10 3.61 -6.42 3.84
CA LYS A 10 3.04 -6.46 2.49
C LYS A 10 1.54 -6.79 2.47
N LYS A 11 1.08 -7.79 3.23
CA LYS A 11 -0.35 -8.13 3.32
C LYS A 11 -1.16 -7.02 3.99
N VAL A 12 -0.62 -6.45 5.07
CA VAL A 12 -1.23 -5.31 5.77
C VAL A 12 -1.31 -4.10 4.84
N CYS A 13 -0.23 -3.79 4.12
CA CYS A 13 -0.22 -2.68 3.18
C CYS A 13 -1.23 -2.85 2.05
N ASN A 14 -1.30 -4.02 1.41
CA ASN A 14 -2.28 -4.28 0.35
C ASN A 14 -3.73 -4.26 0.83
N PHE A 15 -3.97 -4.49 2.12
CA PHE A 15 -5.30 -4.42 2.70
C PHE A 15 -5.74 -2.96 2.93
N TYR A 16 -4.85 -2.12 3.44
CA TYR A 16 -5.17 -0.73 3.78
C TYR A 16 -4.95 0.26 2.65
N PHE A 17 -4.00 -0.02 1.76
CA PHE A 17 -3.60 0.88 0.68
C PHE A 17 -3.97 0.27 -0.67
N LYS A 18 -4.70 1.04 -1.47
CA LYS A 18 -4.99 0.72 -2.87
C LYS A 18 -4.21 1.68 -3.76
N PRO A 19 -3.57 1.20 -4.84
CA PRO A 19 -2.94 2.11 -5.80
C PRO A 19 -4.01 3.03 -6.40
N VAL A 20 -3.67 4.30 -6.54
CA VAL A 20 -4.46 5.26 -7.32
C VAL A 20 -4.03 5.09 -8.76
N LEU A 21 -4.99 4.75 -9.60
CA LEU A 21 -4.79 4.61 -11.03
C LEU A 21 -5.15 5.93 -11.73
N ASP A 22 -4.47 6.24 -12.82
CA ASP A 22 -4.88 7.34 -13.70
C ASP A 22 -5.95 6.88 -14.70
N TYR A 23 -6.24 7.73 -15.69
CA TYR A 23 -7.26 7.49 -16.72
C TYR A 23 -6.93 6.32 -17.65
N GLN A 24 -5.68 5.87 -17.69
CA GLN A 24 -5.21 4.69 -18.44
C GLN A 24 -5.08 3.43 -17.57
N ASP A 25 -5.61 3.48 -16.34
CA ASP A 25 -5.46 2.41 -15.35
C ASP A 25 -4.00 2.14 -14.92
N GLU A 26 -3.06 3.07 -15.16
CA GLU A 26 -1.66 2.91 -14.74
C GLU A 26 -1.43 3.39 -13.29
N PRO A 27 -0.51 2.76 -12.52
CA PRO A 27 -0.22 3.17 -11.16
C PRO A 27 0.48 4.53 -11.12
N THR A 28 -0.17 5.52 -10.50
CA THR A 28 0.36 6.90 -10.41
C THR A 28 1.49 7.09 -9.39
N GLY A 29 1.88 6.04 -8.67
CA GLY A 29 2.77 6.11 -7.49
C GLY A 29 2.08 6.57 -6.21
N TRP A 30 0.81 6.99 -6.30
CA TRP A 30 -0.01 7.34 -5.15
C TRP A 30 -0.81 6.14 -4.65
N PHE A 31 -1.00 6.09 -3.34
CA PHE A 31 -1.79 5.07 -2.68
C PHE A 31 -2.86 5.70 -1.81
N ARG A 32 -4.07 5.18 -1.91
CA ARG A 32 -5.20 5.60 -1.09
C ARG A 32 -5.34 4.66 0.10
N CYS A 33 -5.23 5.22 1.30
CA CYS A 33 -5.57 4.54 2.55
C CYS A 33 -7.08 4.35 2.65
N ARG A 34 -7.52 3.25 3.27
CA ARG A 34 -8.91 3.02 3.67
C ARG A 34 -9.45 4.11 4.62
N CYS A 35 -8.56 4.80 5.32
CA CYS A 35 -8.81 6.00 6.12
C CYS A 35 -9.03 7.28 5.28
N THR A 36 -9.21 7.15 3.96
CA THR A 36 -9.38 8.21 2.94
C THR A 36 -8.19 9.12 2.67
N LYS A 37 -7.10 9.04 3.45
CA LYS A 37 -5.86 9.77 3.17
C LYS A 37 -5.12 9.18 1.96
N THR A 38 -4.65 10.04 1.07
CA THR A 38 -3.78 9.65 -0.05
C THR A 38 -2.33 9.92 0.32
N ARG A 39 -1.42 8.98 0.03
CA ARG A 39 0.01 9.09 0.31
C ARG A 39 0.81 8.79 -0.94
N ASN A 40 1.88 9.55 -1.18
CA ASN A 40 2.81 9.28 -2.25
C ASN A 40 3.78 8.19 -1.80
N GLN A 41 4.02 7.18 -2.63
CA GLN A 41 5.09 6.22 -2.37
C GLN A 41 6.38 6.77 -2.96
N ASP A 42 7.32 7.14 -2.08
CA ASP A 42 8.63 7.62 -2.51
C ASP A 42 9.37 6.52 -3.30
N PRO A 43 9.84 6.80 -4.55
CA PRO A 43 10.54 5.81 -5.35
C PRO A 43 11.76 5.29 -4.57
N LYS A 44 11.91 3.96 -4.53
CA LYS A 44 12.98 3.18 -3.85
C LYS A 44 12.77 2.82 -2.37
N THR A 45 11.68 3.23 -1.71
CA THR A 45 11.43 2.84 -0.29
C THR A 45 10.45 1.68 -0.09
N GLY A 46 9.73 1.29 -1.15
CA GLY A 46 8.73 0.21 -1.11
C GLY A 46 7.51 0.54 -0.21
N TYR A 47 6.82 -0.50 0.27
CA TYR A 47 5.63 -0.36 1.14
C TYR A 47 5.93 0.24 2.53
N THR A 48 7.21 0.38 2.88
CA THR A 48 7.67 0.79 4.21
C THR A 48 7.28 2.23 4.55
N ASN A 49 7.23 3.13 3.56
CA ASN A 49 6.81 4.52 3.77
C ASN A 49 5.27 4.69 3.87
N LEU A 50 4.50 3.68 3.45
CA LEU A 50 3.03 3.71 3.64
C LEU A 50 2.66 3.44 5.10
N MET A 51 3.49 2.70 5.84
CA MET A 51 3.24 2.31 7.24
C MET A 51 3.72 3.31 8.29
N SER A 52 4.37 4.41 7.90
CA SER A 52 4.71 5.53 8.81
C SER A 52 3.43 6.28 9.18
N HIS A 53 2.54 5.69 9.99
CA HIS A 53 1.29 6.30 10.42
C HIS A 53 1.55 7.37 11.48
#